data_AF-A0A2D4S5G1-F1
#
_entry.id   AF-A0A2D4S5G1-F1
#
_cell.length_a   1.000
_cell.length_b   1.000
_cell.length_c   1.000
_cell.angle_alpha   90.00
_cell.angle_beta   90.00
_cell.angle_gamma   90.00
#
_symmetry.space_group_name_H-M   'P 1'
#
loop_
_entity.id
_entity.type
_entity.pdbx_description
1 polymer ?
#
loop_
_entity_poly.entity_id
_entity_poly.type
_entity_poly.pdbx_seq_one_letter_code
_entity_poly.pdbx_strand_id
1 'polypeptide(L)'
;MQNQGVIMKTKLLFTFLLLGLPFFGAADEKPVPCEYSNLVLARPVDALSDFHEEAKNAGEKVCKNFFGITPDERSNIVKSVSDYTTAASTVLFQLYDNELFTGLHERVEVWSDLVNSNYMNPVYLPFLQTAEFDRNNDYIWQVFIKASENNFPALEYNLSKDDRYETACKSLLDGVSGCNNVFEQVSIAANPFSALVKEKLLEDNGEKLALLQADWQEFIDDARYQTPLDVWATTLAYSERYSGKGLSGPPPIQYFLFRPTAVYERIDSLPDGDQDKASLAVEWVGFNHWKRGVGVSIISTYRDSAFTSDIGTGLMVYVDNTYSFGFTHRGKNDNSFFVNIDVLEWLGDKLEVYEQYKDKMF
;
A
#
# COMPACT_ATOMS: atom_id res chain seq x y z
N MET A 1 -71.84 -16.09 24.99
CA MET A 1 -70.55 -16.28 25.69
C MET A 1 -69.53 -16.70 24.65
N GLN A 2 -68.80 -15.71 24.13
CA GLN A 2 -67.73 -15.87 23.15
C GLN A 2 -66.40 -16.03 23.88
N ASN A 3 -65.57 -16.98 23.46
CA ASN A 3 -64.13 -16.84 23.54
C ASN A 3 -63.48 -17.70 22.46
N GLN A 4 -63.33 -17.12 21.25
CA GLN A 4 -62.51 -17.70 20.21
C GLN A 4 -61.08 -17.23 20.43
N GLY A 5 -60.20 -18.17 20.80
CA GLY A 5 -58.77 -17.94 20.92
C GLY A 5 -58.16 -17.63 19.54
N VAL A 6 -57.68 -16.40 19.40
CA VAL A 6 -56.87 -15.97 18.25
C VAL A 6 -55.48 -16.58 18.42
N ILE A 7 -55.23 -17.69 17.73
CA ILE A 7 -53.87 -18.20 17.51
C ILE A 7 -53.22 -17.24 16.52
N MET A 8 -52.54 -16.23 17.05
CA MET A 8 -51.69 -15.32 16.29
C MET A 8 -50.47 -16.11 15.82
N LYS A 9 -50.59 -16.74 14.63
CA LYS A 9 -49.43 -17.27 13.91
C LYS A 9 -48.56 -16.08 13.51
N THR A 10 -47.62 -15.73 14.37
CA THR A 10 -46.51 -14.83 14.07
C THR A 10 -45.65 -15.52 13.03
N LYS A 11 -46.08 -15.48 11.77
CA LYS A 11 -45.16 -15.58 10.64
C LYS A 11 -44.29 -14.34 10.74
N LEU A 12 -43.22 -14.46 11.52
CA LEU A 12 -42.12 -13.52 11.52
C LEU A 12 -41.62 -13.51 10.09
N LEU A 13 -42.06 -12.48 9.36
CA LEU A 13 -41.72 -12.18 8.00
C LEU A 13 -40.25 -11.78 8.04
N PHE A 14 -39.35 -12.76 8.19
CA PHE A 14 -37.92 -12.65 7.92
C PHE A 14 -37.73 -12.57 6.40
N THR A 15 -38.50 -11.71 5.74
CA THR A 15 -38.07 -11.03 4.52
C THR A 15 -37.10 -9.96 5.00
N PHE A 16 -35.97 -10.42 5.54
CA PHE A 16 -34.78 -9.61 5.71
C PHE A 16 -34.55 -9.03 4.32
N LEU A 17 -34.83 -7.73 4.17
CA LEU A 17 -33.80 -6.72 4.04
C LEU A 17 -32.44 -7.22 3.47
N LEU A 18 -32.46 -8.10 2.47
CA LEU A 18 -31.64 -7.98 1.26
C LEU A 18 -32.19 -6.77 0.47
N LEU A 19 -32.44 -5.66 1.17
CA LEU A 19 -32.48 -4.35 0.56
C LEU A 19 -31.18 -4.30 -0.21
N GLY A 20 -31.32 -4.13 -1.52
CA GLY A 20 -30.22 -3.80 -2.39
C GLY A 20 -29.54 -2.56 -1.82
N LEU A 21 -28.58 -2.78 -0.93
CA LEU A 21 -27.36 -2.01 -0.95
C LEU A 21 -26.87 -2.26 -2.36
N PRO A 22 -26.99 -1.28 -3.28
CA PRO A 22 -26.18 -1.35 -4.48
C PRO A 22 -24.79 -1.73 -4.02
N PHE A 23 -24.34 -2.91 -4.42
CA PHE A 23 -22.93 -3.18 -4.62
C PHE A 23 -22.53 -2.16 -5.68
N PHE A 24 -22.38 -0.90 -5.26
CA PHE A 24 -21.77 0.15 -6.05
C PHE A 24 -20.42 -0.43 -6.33
N GLY A 25 -20.20 -0.79 -7.60
CA GLY A 25 -18.90 -1.23 -8.06
C GLY A 25 -17.91 -0.23 -7.49
N ALA A 26 -17.04 -0.72 -6.60
CA ALA A 26 -15.84 0.02 -6.28
C ALA A 26 -15.26 0.36 -7.65
N ALA A 27 -15.11 1.65 -7.95
CA ALA A 27 -14.50 2.04 -9.21
C ALA A 27 -13.22 1.22 -9.34
N ASP A 28 -12.99 0.60 -10.51
CA ASP A 28 -11.80 -0.21 -10.77
C ASP A 28 -10.58 0.71 -10.66
N GLU A 29 -10.10 0.87 -9.43
CA GLU A 29 -8.88 1.58 -9.12
C GLU A 29 -7.76 0.73 -9.67
N LYS A 30 -7.30 1.11 -10.86
CA LYS A 30 -6.14 0.48 -11.48
C LYS A 30 -4.96 0.57 -10.51
N PRO A 31 -4.22 -0.51 -10.24
CA PRO A 31 -3.04 -0.45 -9.40
C PRO A 31 -2.00 0.52 -9.97
N VAL A 32 -1.13 1.07 -9.12
CA VAL A 32 0.05 1.82 -9.57
C VAL A 32 1.17 0.80 -9.82
N PRO A 33 1.54 0.51 -11.08
CA PRO A 33 2.51 -0.53 -11.38
C PRO A 33 3.91 -0.10 -10.92
N CYS A 34 4.63 -1.03 -10.28
CA CYS A 34 6.03 -0.85 -9.88
C CYS A 34 6.99 -1.70 -10.70
N GLU A 35 6.63 -1.95 -11.96
CA GLU A 35 7.47 -2.58 -12.96
C GLU A 35 7.73 -1.56 -14.08
N TYR A 36 8.94 -1.58 -14.66
CA TYR A 36 9.19 -0.83 -15.88
C TYR A 36 8.28 -1.37 -16.97
N SER A 37 7.44 -0.49 -17.55
CA SER A 37 6.62 -0.89 -18.70
C SER A 37 7.52 -1.27 -19.88
N ASN A 38 6.94 -1.68 -21.02
CA ASN A 38 7.68 -1.84 -22.28
C ASN A 38 8.38 -0.54 -22.79
N LEU A 39 8.43 0.52 -21.98
CA LEU A 39 9.45 1.55 -22.06
C LEU A 39 10.78 0.88 -22.34
N VAL A 40 11.25 1.07 -23.56
CA VAL A 40 12.63 0.76 -23.91
C VAL A 40 13.47 1.75 -23.11
N LEU A 41 13.83 1.36 -21.88
CA LEU A 41 14.89 2.03 -21.16
C LEU A 41 16.10 1.96 -22.09
N ALA A 42 16.60 3.14 -22.47
CA ALA A 42 17.83 3.22 -23.22
C ALA A 42 18.90 2.45 -22.45
N ARG A 43 19.68 1.64 -23.17
CA ARG A 43 20.82 0.95 -22.57
C ARG A 43 22.02 1.89 -22.64
N PRO A 44 22.71 2.12 -21.53
CA PRO A 44 23.96 2.87 -21.59
C PRO A 44 25.05 1.99 -22.21
N VAL A 45 26.22 2.58 -22.42
CA VAL A 45 27.45 1.82 -22.73
C VAL A 45 27.78 0.80 -21.63
N ASP A 46 28.50 -0.26 -22.02
CA ASP A 46 28.81 -1.41 -21.15
C ASP A 46 29.45 -1.00 -19.81
N ALA A 47 30.31 0.03 -19.81
CA ALA A 47 30.97 0.56 -18.62
C ALA A 47 30.00 1.07 -17.54
N LEU A 48 28.74 1.37 -17.89
CA LEU A 48 27.71 1.87 -16.97
C LEU A 48 26.55 0.87 -16.77
N SER A 49 26.67 -0.34 -17.29
CA SER A 49 25.61 -1.35 -17.25
C SER A 49 25.27 -1.80 -15.82
N ASP A 50 26.28 -2.02 -14.97
CA ASP A 50 26.08 -2.39 -13.56
C ASP A 50 25.35 -1.28 -12.79
N PHE A 51 25.74 -0.03 -13.01
CA PHE A 51 25.07 1.12 -12.38
C PHE A 51 23.63 1.27 -12.86
N HIS A 52 23.37 0.98 -14.13
CA HIS A 52 22.02 0.97 -14.67
C HIS A 52 21.13 -0.10 -14.03
N GLU A 53 21.67 -1.29 -13.79
CA GLU A 53 20.93 -2.34 -13.11
C GLU A 53 20.69 -2.00 -11.63
N GLU A 54 21.66 -1.40 -10.95
CA GLU A 54 21.47 -0.90 -9.58
C GLU A 54 20.38 0.19 -9.52
N ALA A 55 20.41 1.16 -10.44
CA ALA A 55 19.38 2.19 -10.56
C ALA A 55 18.00 1.58 -10.79
N LYS A 56 17.92 0.55 -11.65
CA LYS A 56 16.67 -0.19 -11.90
C LYS A 56 16.13 -0.83 -10.63
N ASN A 57 16.98 -1.59 -9.95
CA ASN A 57 16.64 -2.31 -8.73
C ASN A 57 16.23 -1.37 -7.59
N ALA A 58 16.94 -0.26 -7.42
CA ALA A 58 16.61 0.75 -6.44
C ALA A 58 15.24 1.40 -6.74
N GLY A 59 14.97 1.76 -8.00
CA GLY A 59 13.68 2.33 -8.42
C GLY A 59 12.49 1.41 -8.13
N GLU A 60 12.62 0.11 -8.41
CA GLU A 60 11.58 -0.87 -8.11
C GLU A 60 11.36 -1.03 -6.61
N LYS A 61 12.43 -1.13 -5.82
CA LYS A 61 12.34 -1.25 -4.36
C LYS A 61 11.69 -0.03 -3.73
N VAL A 62 12.06 1.17 -4.17
CA VAL A 62 11.45 2.42 -3.68
C VAL A 62 9.97 2.44 -4.04
N CYS A 63 9.59 2.13 -5.28
CA CYS A 63 8.19 2.10 -5.70
C CYS A 63 7.37 1.11 -4.86
N LYS A 64 7.84 -0.14 -4.70
CA LYS A 64 7.13 -1.20 -3.96
C LYS A 64 6.93 -0.91 -2.48
N ASN A 65 7.79 -0.08 -1.89
CA ASN A 65 7.73 0.28 -0.47
C ASN A 65 7.18 1.69 -0.23
N PHE A 66 6.77 2.40 -1.29
CA PHE A 66 6.50 3.84 -1.24
C PHE A 66 5.40 4.25 -0.25
N PHE A 67 4.49 3.34 0.09
CA PHE A 67 3.50 3.59 1.15
C PHE A 67 4.15 3.94 2.50
N GLY A 68 5.31 3.35 2.82
CA GLY A 68 6.06 3.70 4.04
C GLY A 68 5.27 3.52 5.34
N ILE A 69 4.29 2.62 5.35
CA ILE A 69 3.41 2.34 6.48
C ILE A 69 4.22 1.65 7.58
N THR A 70 4.93 0.56 7.24
CA THR A 70 5.71 -0.22 8.20
C THR A 70 7.11 0.37 8.42
N PRO A 71 7.77 0.12 9.56
CA PRO A 71 9.17 0.47 9.76
C PRO A 71 10.10 -0.15 8.73
N ASP A 72 9.84 -1.39 8.33
CA ASP A 72 10.63 -2.12 7.33
C ASP A 72 10.51 -1.50 5.93
N GLU A 73 9.33 -1.00 5.56
CA GLU A 73 9.16 -0.25 4.31
C GLU A 73 10.02 0.99 4.28
N ARG A 74 9.99 1.80 5.35
CA ARG A 74 10.79 3.02 5.45
C ARG A 74 12.28 2.67 5.41
N SER A 75 12.70 1.65 6.14
CA SER A 75 14.08 1.14 6.14
C SER A 75 14.53 0.69 4.75
N ASN A 76 13.67 -0.02 4.02
CA ASN A 76 13.94 -0.47 2.65
C ASN A 76 14.04 0.69 1.66
N ILE A 77 13.22 1.74 1.80
CA ILE A 77 13.37 2.95 0.98
C ILE A 77 14.70 3.63 1.30
N VAL A 78 14.98 3.92 2.58
CA VAL A 78 16.23 4.57 3.02
C VAL A 78 17.43 3.84 2.47
N LYS A 79 17.47 2.52 2.65
CA LYS A 79 18.56 1.69 2.17
C LYS A 79 18.69 1.75 0.64
N SER A 80 17.59 1.58 -0.09
CA SER A 80 17.64 1.58 -1.57
C SER A 80 18.08 2.92 -2.14
N VAL A 81 17.66 4.02 -1.52
CA VAL A 81 18.07 5.38 -1.90
C VAL A 81 19.54 5.63 -1.54
N SER A 82 20.00 5.18 -0.38
CA SER A 82 21.40 5.28 0.05
C SER A 82 22.33 4.45 -0.82
N ASP A 83 21.96 3.22 -1.14
CA ASP A 83 22.73 2.32 -1.99
C ASP A 83 22.87 2.94 -3.41
N TYR A 84 21.76 3.44 -3.97
CA TYR A 84 21.75 4.12 -5.26
C TYR A 84 22.60 5.39 -5.29
N THR A 85 22.44 6.30 -4.33
CA THR A 85 23.20 7.56 -4.27
C THR A 85 24.70 7.32 -4.07
N THR A 86 25.06 6.29 -3.31
CA THR A 86 26.46 5.84 -3.14
C THR A 86 27.04 5.30 -4.45
N ALA A 87 26.28 4.46 -5.16
CA ALA A 87 26.69 3.93 -6.46
C ALA A 87 26.85 5.06 -7.49
N ALA A 88 25.90 5.99 -7.56
CA ALA A 88 25.94 7.15 -8.43
C ALA A 88 27.17 8.04 -8.14
N SER A 89 27.43 8.34 -6.86
CA SER A 89 28.58 9.13 -6.45
C SER A 89 29.89 8.45 -6.82
N THR A 90 29.98 7.13 -6.60
CA THR A 90 31.17 6.33 -6.96
C THR A 90 31.45 6.39 -8.46
N VAL A 91 30.42 6.19 -9.29
CA VAL A 91 30.56 6.27 -10.75
C VAL A 91 31.00 7.66 -11.19
N LEU A 92 30.37 8.72 -10.67
CA LEU A 92 30.73 10.10 -11.01
C LEU A 92 32.15 10.45 -10.57
N PHE A 93 32.59 10.01 -9.39
CA PHE A 93 33.95 10.29 -8.92
C PHE A 93 35.02 9.53 -9.71
N GLN A 94 34.70 8.34 -10.19
CA GLN A 94 35.61 7.55 -11.03
C GLN A 94 35.70 8.11 -12.45
N LEU A 95 34.58 8.58 -13.01
CA LEU A 95 34.54 9.13 -14.37
C LEU A 95 35.16 10.52 -14.43
N TYR A 96 34.90 11.38 -13.45
CA TYR A 96 35.30 12.77 -13.53
C TYR A 96 36.39 13.08 -12.51
N ASP A 97 37.60 13.32 -13.00
CA ASP A 97 38.72 13.77 -12.18
C ASP A 97 38.42 15.14 -11.51
N ASN A 98 38.68 15.27 -10.21
CA ASN A 98 38.33 16.47 -9.44
C ASN A 98 39.25 17.67 -9.74
N GLU A 99 40.49 17.45 -10.20
CA GLU A 99 41.37 18.54 -10.59
C GLU A 99 40.88 19.19 -11.89
N LEU A 100 40.43 18.35 -12.84
CA LEU A 100 39.90 18.83 -14.11
C LEU A 100 38.46 19.35 -13.98
N PHE A 101 37.57 18.56 -13.39
CA PHE A 101 36.14 18.88 -13.21
C PHE A 101 35.88 19.49 -11.82
N THR A 102 36.57 20.58 -11.51
CA THR A 102 36.55 21.20 -10.18
C THR A 102 35.14 21.56 -9.71
N GLY A 103 34.78 21.10 -8.51
CA GLY A 103 33.48 21.39 -7.88
C GLY A 103 32.36 20.45 -8.31
N LEU A 104 32.61 19.51 -9.23
CA LEU A 104 31.66 18.46 -9.57
C LEU A 104 31.46 17.51 -8.40
N HIS A 105 32.54 17.06 -7.75
CA HIS A 105 32.47 16.13 -6.62
C HIS A 105 31.63 16.71 -5.47
N GLU A 106 31.92 17.95 -5.07
CA GLU A 106 31.16 18.68 -4.04
C GLU A 106 29.65 18.74 -4.36
N ARG A 107 29.28 19.00 -5.62
CA ARG A 107 27.86 19.05 -6.03
C ARG A 107 27.18 17.69 -5.96
N VAL A 108 27.91 16.63 -6.30
CA VAL A 108 27.42 15.24 -6.20
C VAL A 108 27.23 14.85 -4.73
N GLU A 109 28.13 15.26 -3.84
CA GLU A 109 27.96 15.05 -2.39
C GLU A 109 26.73 15.80 -1.87
N VAL A 110 26.59 17.09 -2.20
CA VAL A 110 25.42 17.89 -1.81
C VAL A 110 24.13 17.29 -2.34
N TRP A 111 24.12 16.81 -3.60
CA TRP A 111 22.98 16.12 -4.17
C TRP A 111 22.67 14.82 -3.41
N SER A 112 23.66 13.97 -3.18
CA SER A 112 23.51 12.69 -2.46
C SER A 112 22.93 12.93 -1.07
N ASP A 113 23.45 13.91 -0.33
CA ASP A 113 22.96 14.28 1.00
C ASP A 113 21.52 14.78 0.97
N LEU A 114 21.15 15.58 -0.03
CA LEU A 114 19.79 16.08 -0.20
C LEU A 114 18.81 14.94 -0.51
N VAL A 115 19.16 14.01 -1.40
CA VAL A 115 18.34 12.84 -1.74
C VAL A 115 18.18 11.94 -0.52
N ASN A 116 19.26 11.63 0.19
CA ASN A 116 19.23 10.78 1.38
C ASN A 116 18.46 11.42 2.54
N SER A 117 18.53 12.74 2.69
CA SER A 117 17.78 13.46 3.75
C SER A 117 16.30 13.63 3.43
N ASN A 118 15.91 13.54 2.15
CA ASN A 118 14.55 13.79 1.68
C ASN A 118 13.96 12.61 0.90
N TYR A 119 14.38 11.38 1.20
CA TYR A 119 14.01 10.18 0.45
C TYR A 119 12.50 9.91 0.35
N MET A 120 11.71 10.40 1.32
CA MET A 120 10.23 10.32 1.30
C MET A 120 9.58 11.39 0.43
N ASN A 121 10.32 12.44 0.06
CA ASN A 121 9.81 13.49 -0.79
C ASN A 121 10.21 13.18 -2.24
N PRO A 122 9.27 12.68 -3.06
CA PRO A 122 9.58 12.27 -4.42
C PRO A 122 10.10 13.42 -5.27
N VAL A 123 9.90 14.69 -4.92
CA VAL A 123 10.50 15.86 -5.61
C VAL A 123 12.03 15.81 -5.61
N TYR A 124 12.64 15.18 -4.60
CA TYR A 124 14.10 15.04 -4.50
C TYR A 124 14.65 13.80 -5.21
N LEU A 125 13.79 12.85 -5.60
CA LEU A 125 14.20 11.58 -6.21
C LEU A 125 14.51 11.64 -7.72
N PRO A 126 14.01 12.61 -8.52
CA PRO A 126 14.50 12.85 -9.88
C PRO A 126 16.01 13.06 -9.93
N PHE A 127 16.66 12.38 -10.87
CA PHE A 127 18.10 12.47 -11.09
C PHE A 127 18.45 13.18 -12.41
N LEU A 128 19.75 13.44 -12.59
CA LEU A 128 20.45 14.14 -13.68
C LEU A 128 19.68 14.31 -14.99
N GLN A 129 19.51 15.56 -15.43
CA GLN A 129 19.10 15.87 -16.80
C GLN A 129 20.18 16.70 -17.46
N THR A 130 20.58 16.30 -18.66
CA THR A 130 21.41 17.15 -19.52
C THR A 130 20.55 18.25 -20.11
N ALA A 131 21.00 19.51 -20.03
CA ALA A 131 20.31 20.64 -20.63
C ALA A 131 21.31 21.48 -21.44
N GLU A 132 21.07 21.65 -22.73
CA GLU A 132 21.90 22.50 -23.57
C GLU A 132 21.37 23.94 -23.52
N PHE A 133 22.16 24.91 -23.03
CA PHE A 133 21.80 26.32 -23.02
C PHE A 133 22.72 27.13 -23.93
N ASP A 134 22.18 27.56 -25.07
CA ASP A 134 22.85 28.35 -26.12
C ASP A 134 23.09 29.84 -25.74
N ARG A 135 23.18 30.19 -24.45
CA ARG A 135 23.30 31.61 -24.08
C ARG A 135 24.71 32.18 -24.21
N ASN A 136 25.77 31.36 -24.25
CA ASN A 136 27.16 31.81 -24.42
C ASN A 136 28.10 30.75 -25.04
N ASN A 137 27.55 29.72 -25.70
CA ASN A 137 28.35 28.62 -26.22
C ASN A 137 29.05 27.77 -25.12
N ASP A 138 28.50 27.68 -23.90
CA ASP A 138 28.97 26.79 -22.83
C ASP A 138 28.12 25.51 -22.77
N TYR A 139 28.66 24.40 -22.25
CA TYR A 139 27.85 23.26 -21.85
C TYR A 139 27.33 23.50 -20.42
N ILE A 140 26.02 23.39 -20.22
CA ILE A 140 25.48 23.35 -18.86
C ILE A 140 25.18 21.90 -18.54
N TRP A 141 25.85 21.36 -17.53
CA TRP A 141 25.45 20.08 -16.96
C TRP A 141 24.63 20.36 -15.70
N GLN A 142 23.32 20.19 -15.78
CA GLN A 142 22.45 20.45 -14.63
C GLN A 142 22.23 19.16 -13.86
N VAL A 143 22.69 19.11 -12.62
CA VAL A 143 22.18 18.14 -11.65
C VAL A 143 20.85 18.69 -11.15
N PHE A 144 19.76 18.38 -11.86
CA PHE A 144 18.43 18.77 -11.40
C PHE A 144 18.11 18.07 -10.08
N ILE A 145 17.70 18.87 -9.10
CA ILE A 145 16.60 18.54 -8.21
C ILE A 145 15.44 19.32 -8.83
N LYS A 146 14.44 18.65 -9.41
CA LYS A 146 13.35 19.38 -10.07
C LYS A 146 12.62 20.18 -9.00
N ALA A 147 12.75 21.51 -9.06
CA ALA A 147 11.86 22.39 -8.34
C ALA A 147 10.42 22.07 -8.75
N SER A 148 9.55 21.80 -7.78
CA SER A 148 8.15 22.13 -7.99
C SER A 148 8.07 23.62 -8.34
N GLU A 149 6.93 24.10 -8.83
CA GLU A 149 6.71 25.47 -9.31
C GLU A 149 7.12 26.62 -8.35
N ASN A 150 7.62 26.30 -7.15
CA ASN A 150 8.13 27.21 -6.13
C ASN A 150 9.62 26.94 -5.77
N ASN A 151 10.55 27.61 -6.48
CA ASN A 151 11.83 28.13 -5.94
C ASN A 151 12.85 27.21 -5.22
N PHE A 152 13.07 25.96 -5.65
CA PHE A 152 14.35 25.29 -5.28
C PHE A 152 15.44 25.64 -6.29
N PRO A 153 16.63 26.12 -5.86
CA PRO A 153 17.74 26.35 -6.78
C PRO A 153 18.22 25.00 -7.33
N ALA A 154 18.28 24.87 -8.65
CA ALA A 154 18.91 23.71 -9.29
C ALA A 154 20.40 23.66 -8.91
N LEU A 155 20.94 22.45 -8.68
CA LEU A 155 22.38 22.26 -8.50
C LEU A 155 23.04 22.24 -9.89
N GLU A 156 23.35 23.43 -10.41
CA GLU A 156 23.92 23.56 -11.75
C GLU A 156 25.44 23.41 -11.74
N TYR A 157 25.98 22.54 -12.58
CA TYR A 157 27.41 22.45 -12.86
C TYR A 157 27.69 22.95 -14.28
N ASN A 158 28.23 24.16 -14.38
CA ASN A 158 28.54 24.77 -15.67
C ASN A 158 29.91 24.29 -16.17
N LEU A 159 29.95 23.73 -17.38
CA LEU A 159 31.16 23.28 -18.04
C LEU A 159 31.43 24.12 -19.29
N SER A 160 32.47 24.95 -19.26
CA SER A 160 32.89 25.73 -20.44
C SER A 160 33.12 24.82 -21.65
N LYS A 161 32.75 25.25 -22.87
CA LYS A 161 33.18 24.60 -24.14
C LYS A 161 34.67 24.85 -24.42
N ASP A 162 35.54 24.45 -23.50
CA ASP A 162 36.99 24.49 -23.65
C ASP A 162 37.47 23.16 -24.23
N ASP A 163 38.40 23.21 -25.21
CA ASP A 163 39.03 22.04 -25.83
C ASP A 163 39.63 21.07 -24.80
N ARG A 164 40.03 21.56 -23.62
CA ARG A 164 40.51 20.73 -22.50
C ARG A 164 39.45 19.75 -22.01
N TYR A 165 38.21 20.22 -21.81
CA TYR A 165 37.11 19.38 -21.34
C TYR A 165 36.66 18.41 -22.42
N GLU A 166 36.54 18.88 -23.66
CA GLU A 166 36.22 18.03 -24.80
C GLU A 166 37.22 16.88 -24.99
N THR A 167 38.51 17.18 -24.81
CA THR A 167 39.56 16.16 -24.90
C THR A 167 39.46 15.15 -23.77
N ALA A 168 39.20 15.61 -22.54
CA ALA A 168 39.05 14.70 -21.40
C ALA A 168 37.81 13.81 -21.52
N CYS A 169 36.66 14.37 -21.90
CA CYS A 169 35.41 13.62 -22.08
C CYS A 169 35.54 12.47 -23.10
N LYS A 170 36.31 12.66 -24.18
CA LYS A 170 36.59 11.58 -25.17
C LYS A 170 37.30 10.37 -24.58
N SER A 171 37.94 10.51 -23.43
CA SER A 171 38.68 9.43 -22.76
C SER A 171 37.92 8.78 -21.60
N LEU A 172 36.74 9.31 -21.22
CA LEU A 172 36.02 8.83 -20.04
C LEU A 172 35.25 7.53 -20.30
N LEU A 173 34.70 7.36 -21.50
CA LEU A 173 33.90 6.20 -21.88
C LEU A 173 34.27 5.74 -23.29
N ASP A 174 34.64 4.46 -23.41
CA ASP A 174 35.00 3.86 -24.69
C ASP A 174 33.83 3.96 -25.69
N GLY A 175 34.12 4.46 -26.88
CA GLY A 175 33.13 4.61 -27.96
C GLY A 175 32.19 5.81 -27.81
N VAL A 176 32.36 6.64 -26.78
CA VAL A 176 31.55 7.86 -26.57
C VAL A 176 32.44 9.09 -26.78
N SER A 177 31.99 10.04 -27.59
CA SER A 177 32.76 11.25 -27.89
C SER A 177 31.99 12.51 -27.53
N GLY A 178 32.68 13.47 -26.89
CA GLY A 178 32.12 14.75 -26.47
C GLY A 178 31.40 14.67 -25.13
N CYS A 179 31.49 15.75 -24.35
CA CYS A 179 30.96 15.78 -22.98
C CYS A 179 29.44 15.56 -22.94
N ASN A 180 28.70 16.10 -23.90
CA ASN A 180 27.24 15.91 -23.99
C ASN A 180 26.87 14.42 -24.04
N ASN A 181 27.55 13.63 -24.87
CA ASN A 181 27.24 12.21 -25.02
C ASN A 181 27.65 11.42 -23.76
N VAL A 182 28.78 11.75 -23.13
CA VAL A 182 29.17 11.11 -21.86
C VAL A 182 28.12 11.39 -20.78
N PHE A 183 27.70 12.64 -20.64
CA PHE A 183 26.65 13.01 -19.69
C PHE A 183 25.31 12.35 -19.99
N GLU A 184 24.94 12.23 -21.27
CA GLU A 184 23.76 11.49 -21.70
C GLU A 184 23.85 10.01 -21.30
N GLN A 185 24.99 9.35 -21.49
CA GLN A 185 25.18 7.96 -21.08
C GLN A 185 25.06 7.78 -19.56
N VAL A 186 25.60 8.69 -18.76
CA VAL A 186 25.43 8.68 -17.30
C VAL A 186 23.97 8.90 -16.90
N SER A 187 23.26 9.82 -17.57
CA SER A 187 21.83 10.04 -17.35
C SER A 187 21.01 8.81 -17.72
N ILE A 188 21.28 8.17 -18.87
CA ILE A 188 20.65 6.90 -19.28
C ILE A 188 20.89 5.79 -18.25
N ALA A 189 22.11 5.69 -17.73
CA ALA A 189 22.43 4.69 -16.71
C ALA A 189 21.63 4.93 -15.43
N ALA A 190 21.51 6.17 -14.99
CA ALA A 190 20.97 6.46 -13.66
C ALA A 190 19.47 6.76 -13.61
N ASN A 191 18.88 7.23 -14.71
CA ASN A 191 17.47 7.62 -14.79
C ASN A 191 16.46 6.51 -14.49
N PRO A 192 16.71 5.20 -14.67
CA PRO A 192 15.73 4.18 -14.30
C PRO A 192 15.20 4.32 -12.87
N PHE A 193 16.08 4.65 -11.91
CA PHE A 193 15.69 4.96 -10.52
C PHE A 193 14.56 5.99 -10.48
N SER A 194 14.80 7.14 -11.13
CA SER A 194 13.83 8.23 -11.18
C SER A 194 12.66 7.99 -12.12
N ALA A 195 12.78 7.12 -13.12
CA ALA A 195 11.74 6.91 -14.13
C ALA A 195 10.47 6.32 -13.50
N LEU A 196 10.62 5.29 -12.64
CA LEU A 196 9.48 4.75 -11.90
C LEU A 196 8.89 5.78 -10.93
N VAL A 197 9.74 6.48 -10.19
CA VAL A 197 9.28 7.48 -9.21
C VAL A 197 8.58 8.64 -9.89
N LYS A 198 9.13 9.17 -10.98
CA LYS A 198 8.60 10.33 -11.69
C LYS A 198 7.34 9.97 -12.48
N GLU A 199 7.41 8.96 -13.34
CA GLU A 199 6.31 8.61 -14.23
C GLU A 199 5.16 7.96 -13.47
N LYS A 200 5.47 7.01 -12.56
CA LYS A 200 4.43 6.26 -11.86
C LYS A 200 3.99 6.93 -10.57
N LEU A 201 4.87 7.61 -9.83
CA LEU A 201 4.50 8.20 -8.54
C LEU A 201 4.17 9.69 -8.59
N LEU A 202 4.86 10.50 -9.39
CA LEU A 202 4.68 11.96 -9.39
C LEU A 202 3.73 12.50 -10.44
N GLU A 203 3.92 12.13 -11.71
CA GLU A 203 3.25 12.79 -12.83
C GLU A 203 1.79 12.32 -12.99
N ASP A 204 1.52 11.02 -12.79
CA ASP A 204 0.19 10.46 -13.02
C ASP A 204 -0.58 10.07 -11.74
N ASN A 205 0.12 9.82 -10.61
CA ASN A 205 -0.51 9.21 -9.43
C ASN A 205 -0.16 9.84 -8.08
N GLY A 206 0.44 11.03 -8.01
CA GLY A 206 0.88 11.60 -6.72
C GLY A 206 -0.26 11.76 -5.72
N GLU A 207 -1.37 12.37 -6.16
CA GLU A 207 -2.60 12.48 -5.36
C GLU A 207 -3.18 11.11 -5.02
N LYS A 208 -3.21 10.21 -6.00
CA LYS A 208 -3.72 8.85 -5.82
C LYS A 208 -2.91 8.06 -4.80
N LEU A 209 -1.60 8.18 -4.78
CA LEU A 209 -0.74 7.49 -3.82
C LEU A 209 -0.94 8.03 -2.41
N ALA A 210 -1.08 9.35 -2.25
CA ALA A 210 -1.42 9.94 -0.97
C ALA A 210 -2.78 9.43 -0.47
N LEU A 211 -3.77 9.30 -1.37
CA LEU A 211 -5.06 8.69 -1.04
C LEU A 211 -4.94 7.21 -0.69
N LEU A 212 -4.16 6.43 -1.43
CA LEU A 212 -3.93 5.01 -1.15
C LEU A 212 -3.23 4.79 0.19
N GLN A 213 -2.23 5.61 0.51
CA GLN A 213 -1.55 5.58 1.79
C GLN A 213 -2.50 5.96 2.94
N ALA A 214 -3.31 7.00 2.76
CA ALA A 214 -4.32 7.39 3.73
C ALA A 214 -5.38 6.30 3.93
N ASP A 215 -5.86 5.68 2.85
CA ASP A 215 -6.82 4.59 2.89
C ASP A 215 -6.29 3.37 3.63
N TRP A 216 -5.02 3.01 3.43
CA TRP A 216 -4.40 1.92 4.18
C TRP A 216 -4.21 2.25 5.66
N GLN A 217 -3.84 3.48 5.99
CA GLN A 217 -3.74 3.92 7.37
C GLN A 217 -5.12 3.86 8.06
N GLU A 218 -6.16 4.37 7.41
CA GLU A 218 -7.55 4.27 7.89
C GLU A 218 -7.99 2.81 8.04
N PHE A 219 -7.63 1.94 7.09
CA PHE A 219 -7.92 0.51 7.19
C PHE A 219 -7.24 -0.14 8.40
N ILE A 220 -5.97 0.18 8.64
CA ILE A 220 -5.21 -0.31 9.81
C ILE A 220 -5.84 0.21 11.10
N ASP A 221 -6.33 1.44 11.13
CA ASP A 221 -6.87 2.03 12.35
C ASP A 221 -8.29 1.52 12.63
N ASP A 222 -9.17 1.57 11.62
CA ASP A 222 -10.62 1.46 11.80
C ASP A 222 -11.21 0.12 11.36
N ALA A 223 -10.58 -0.61 10.42
CA ALA A 223 -11.13 -1.87 9.95
C ALA A 223 -11.05 -2.95 11.05
N ARG A 224 -11.91 -3.95 10.95
CA ARG A 224 -11.88 -5.08 11.91
C ARG A 224 -10.63 -5.91 11.70
N TYR A 225 -10.10 -6.46 12.77
CA TYR A 225 -9.01 -7.43 12.65
C TYR A 225 -9.43 -8.60 11.76
N GLN A 226 -8.52 -9.06 10.90
CA GLN A 226 -8.68 -10.21 10.02
C GLN A 226 -7.65 -11.27 10.38
N THR A 227 -8.11 -12.51 10.53
CA THR A 227 -7.22 -13.67 10.61
C THR A 227 -6.61 -13.97 9.24
N PRO A 228 -5.55 -14.80 9.15
CA PRO A 228 -5.01 -15.20 7.85
C PRO A 228 -6.03 -15.85 6.91
N LEU A 229 -7.03 -16.53 7.45
CA LEU A 229 -8.10 -17.12 6.66
C LEU A 229 -9.06 -16.05 6.08
N ASP A 230 -9.31 -14.99 6.84
CA ASP A 230 -10.12 -13.85 6.42
C ASP A 230 -9.40 -13.05 5.32
N VAL A 231 -8.09 -12.82 5.48
CA VAL A 231 -7.25 -12.18 4.45
C VAL A 231 -7.22 -13.02 3.18
N TRP A 232 -7.07 -14.35 3.30
CA TRP A 232 -7.13 -15.25 2.15
C TRP A 232 -8.48 -15.17 1.43
N ALA A 233 -9.59 -15.25 2.16
CA ALA A 233 -10.93 -15.16 1.59
C ALA A 233 -11.17 -13.82 0.89
N THR A 234 -10.72 -12.73 1.52
CA THR A 234 -10.84 -11.37 0.96
C THR A 234 -9.96 -11.20 -0.27
N THR A 235 -8.73 -11.68 -0.25
CA THR A 235 -7.83 -11.64 -1.40
C THR A 235 -8.39 -12.43 -2.58
N LEU A 236 -8.99 -13.60 -2.32
CA LEU A 236 -9.65 -14.41 -3.36
C LEU A 236 -10.84 -13.66 -3.98
N ALA A 237 -11.64 -12.95 -3.17
CA ALA A 237 -12.76 -12.15 -3.65
C ALA A 237 -12.31 -10.93 -4.48
N TYR A 238 -11.12 -10.39 -4.20
CA TYR A 238 -10.52 -9.25 -4.89
C TYR A 238 -9.26 -9.66 -5.69
N SER A 239 -9.25 -10.86 -6.27
CA SER A 239 -8.06 -11.38 -6.94
C SER A 239 -7.61 -10.49 -8.10
N GLU A 240 -8.55 -9.93 -8.86
CA GLU A 240 -8.23 -9.01 -9.97
C GLU A 240 -7.52 -7.75 -9.47
N ARG A 241 -7.95 -7.19 -8.34
CA ARG A 241 -7.35 -6.00 -7.71
C ARG A 241 -5.90 -6.26 -7.30
N TYR A 242 -5.64 -7.38 -6.64
CA TYR A 242 -4.31 -7.68 -6.12
C TYR A 242 -3.37 -8.35 -7.14
N SER A 243 -3.92 -9.00 -8.17
CA SER A 243 -3.11 -9.62 -9.24
C SER A 243 -2.41 -8.62 -10.17
N GLY A 244 -2.81 -7.34 -10.14
CA GLY A 244 -2.35 -6.33 -11.08
C GLY A 244 -0.93 -5.79 -10.87
N LYS A 245 -0.10 -6.45 -10.03
CA LYS A 245 1.33 -6.16 -9.81
C LYS A 245 1.63 -4.68 -9.55
N GLY A 246 0.99 -4.12 -8.54
CA GLY A 246 1.12 -2.71 -8.25
C GLY A 246 0.45 -2.31 -6.95
N LEU A 247 0.77 -1.10 -6.51
CA LEU A 247 0.21 -0.52 -5.30
C LEU A 247 -1.32 -0.39 -5.47
N SER A 248 -2.04 -1.06 -4.58
CA SER A 248 -3.51 -1.12 -4.56
C SER A 248 -4.02 -0.69 -3.20
N GLY A 249 -5.21 -0.12 -3.15
CA GLY A 249 -5.85 0.25 -1.88
C GLY A 249 -6.40 -0.98 -1.15
N PRO A 250 -6.77 -0.82 0.14
CA PRO A 250 -7.42 -1.86 0.93
C PRO A 250 -8.70 -2.38 0.27
N PRO A 251 -9.17 -3.58 0.65
CA PRO A 251 -10.39 -4.13 0.09
C PRO A 251 -11.59 -3.29 0.59
N PRO A 252 -12.58 -2.97 -0.26
CA PRO A 252 -13.74 -2.18 0.19
C PRO A 252 -14.63 -2.94 1.18
N ILE A 253 -14.60 -4.27 1.14
CA ILE A 253 -15.34 -5.16 2.04
C ILE A 253 -14.38 -6.22 2.56
N GLN A 254 -14.37 -6.43 3.87
CA GLN A 254 -13.66 -7.54 4.52
C GLN A 254 -14.55 -8.77 4.54
N TYR A 255 -14.02 -9.93 4.19
CA TYR A 255 -14.70 -11.21 4.34
C TYR A 255 -14.15 -11.95 5.55
N PHE A 256 -15.04 -12.53 6.34
CA PHE A 256 -14.70 -13.33 7.51
C PHE A 256 -15.15 -14.78 7.32
N LEU A 257 -14.32 -15.72 7.75
CA LEU A 257 -14.56 -17.13 7.55
C LEU A 257 -14.12 -17.95 8.76
N PHE A 258 -15.02 -18.79 9.29
CA PHE A 258 -14.76 -19.69 10.42
C PHE A 258 -14.10 -19.01 11.64
N ARG A 259 -14.58 -17.82 12.04
CA ARG A 259 -14.00 -17.09 13.18
C ARG A 259 -14.58 -17.56 14.51
N PRO A 260 -13.79 -18.15 15.41
CA PRO A 260 -14.23 -18.42 16.77
C PRO A 260 -14.28 -17.10 17.55
N THR A 261 -15.29 -16.94 18.39
CA THR A 261 -15.43 -15.77 19.28
C THR A 261 -16.13 -16.15 20.60
N ALA A 262 -16.05 -15.24 21.57
CA ALA A 262 -16.81 -15.30 22.81
C ALA A 262 -17.95 -14.28 22.76
N VAL A 263 -19.13 -14.67 23.22
CA VAL A 263 -20.30 -13.79 23.25
C VAL A 263 -20.91 -13.78 24.64
N TYR A 264 -21.53 -12.67 25.01
CA TYR A 264 -22.43 -12.61 26.16
C TYR A 264 -23.86 -12.76 25.66
N GLU A 265 -24.50 -13.87 26.01
CA GLU A 265 -25.77 -14.31 25.43
C GLU A 265 -26.88 -14.33 26.49
N ARG A 266 -28.02 -13.76 26.13
CA ARG A 266 -29.28 -13.80 26.87
C ARG A 266 -30.27 -14.75 26.21
N ILE A 267 -30.82 -15.69 26.98
CA ILE A 267 -31.87 -16.62 26.54
C ILE A 267 -33.08 -16.46 27.46
N ASP A 268 -34.13 -15.80 26.97
CA ASP A 268 -35.28 -15.40 27.80
C ASP A 268 -36.12 -16.57 28.34
N SER A 269 -36.07 -17.73 27.69
CA SER A 269 -36.81 -18.92 28.14
C SER A 269 -36.14 -19.68 29.29
N LEU A 270 -34.92 -19.30 29.69
CA LEU A 270 -34.22 -19.93 30.80
C LEU A 270 -34.71 -19.37 32.16
N PRO A 271 -34.61 -20.17 33.24
CA PRO A 271 -34.89 -19.69 34.59
C PRO A 271 -34.06 -18.46 34.97
N ASP A 272 -34.61 -17.63 35.86
CA ASP A 272 -33.91 -16.47 36.39
C ASP A 272 -32.55 -16.86 37.00
N GLY A 273 -31.51 -16.06 36.71
CA GLY A 273 -30.12 -16.36 37.06
C GLY A 273 -29.39 -17.23 36.03
N ASP A 274 -30.12 -17.92 35.15
CA ASP A 274 -29.56 -18.66 34.01
C ASP A 274 -29.80 -17.96 32.67
N GLN A 275 -30.46 -16.80 32.62
CA GLN A 275 -30.76 -16.14 31.34
C GLN A 275 -29.50 -15.60 30.65
N ASP A 276 -28.64 -14.88 31.37
CA ASP A 276 -27.50 -14.15 30.82
C ASP A 276 -26.16 -14.82 31.19
N LYS A 277 -25.45 -15.41 30.21
CA LYS A 277 -24.12 -16.03 30.43
C LYS A 277 -23.19 -15.83 29.24
N ALA A 278 -21.89 -16.00 29.49
CA ALA A 278 -20.90 -16.13 28.44
C ALA A 278 -21.08 -17.46 27.68
N SER A 279 -20.92 -17.40 26.36
CA SER A 279 -21.09 -18.51 25.42
C SER A 279 -19.96 -18.48 24.40
N LEU A 280 -19.70 -19.62 23.76
CA LEU A 280 -18.81 -19.69 22.61
C LEU A 280 -19.61 -19.45 21.34
N ALA A 281 -18.99 -18.87 20.32
CA ALA A 281 -19.61 -18.74 19.02
C ALA A 281 -18.61 -18.97 17.89
N VAL A 282 -19.15 -19.33 16.73
CA VAL A 282 -18.39 -19.43 15.48
C VAL A 282 -19.14 -18.65 14.42
N GLU A 283 -18.48 -17.63 13.88
CA GLU A 283 -18.89 -16.96 12.64
C GLU A 283 -18.48 -17.83 11.47
N TRP A 284 -19.46 -18.33 10.73
CA TRP A 284 -19.22 -19.20 9.58
C TRP A 284 -18.78 -18.40 8.36
N VAL A 285 -19.52 -17.33 8.08
CA VAL A 285 -19.26 -16.41 6.98
C VAL A 285 -19.81 -15.04 7.34
N GLY A 286 -19.02 -14.01 7.10
CA GLY A 286 -19.45 -12.63 7.26
C GLY A 286 -18.79 -11.68 6.30
N PHE A 287 -19.36 -10.49 6.23
CA PHE A 287 -18.80 -9.40 5.48
C PHE A 287 -18.91 -8.09 6.26
N ASN A 288 -17.92 -7.22 6.10
CA ASN A 288 -17.89 -5.91 6.73
C ASN A 288 -17.44 -4.84 5.75
N HIS A 289 -18.31 -3.86 5.51
CA HIS A 289 -17.97 -2.65 4.79
C HIS A 289 -17.32 -1.68 5.78
N TRP A 290 -16.01 -1.80 5.94
CA TRP A 290 -15.26 -1.14 7.01
C TRP A 290 -15.38 0.39 6.99
N LYS A 291 -15.32 1.04 5.82
CA LYS A 291 -15.53 2.51 5.71
C LYS A 291 -16.93 2.98 6.15
N ARG A 292 -17.92 2.09 6.17
CA ARG A 292 -19.28 2.40 6.63
C ARG A 292 -19.54 1.92 8.05
N GLY A 293 -18.61 1.16 8.65
CA GLY A 293 -18.79 0.56 9.95
C GLY A 293 -19.94 -0.46 10.00
N VAL A 294 -20.34 -1.07 8.88
CA VAL A 294 -21.49 -1.98 8.86
C VAL A 294 -21.19 -3.30 8.19
N GLY A 295 -21.76 -4.35 8.74
CA GLY A 295 -21.67 -5.68 8.16
C GLY A 295 -22.61 -6.68 8.81
N VAL A 296 -22.58 -7.90 8.31
CA VAL A 296 -23.42 -8.99 8.79
C VAL A 296 -22.74 -10.32 8.58
N SER A 297 -23.08 -11.29 9.43
CA SER A 297 -22.59 -12.65 9.33
C SER A 297 -23.62 -13.70 9.74
N ILE A 298 -23.36 -14.92 9.30
CA ILE A 298 -24.03 -16.13 9.77
C ILE A 298 -23.18 -16.71 10.89
N ILE A 299 -23.81 -16.95 12.03
CA ILE A 299 -23.13 -17.34 13.25
C ILE A 299 -23.88 -18.47 13.95
N SER A 300 -23.13 -19.34 14.62
CA SER A 300 -23.68 -20.27 15.60
C SER A 300 -23.14 -19.97 16.99
N THR A 301 -24.00 -19.99 18.00
CA THR A 301 -23.63 -19.92 19.42
C THR A 301 -23.73 -21.32 20.03
N TYR A 302 -22.85 -21.61 20.97
CA TYR A 302 -22.84 -22.82 21.77
C TYR A 302 -22.85 -22.45 23.26
N ARG A 303 -23.81 -23.03 23.97
CA ARG A 303 -23.95 -22.91 25.42
C ARG A 303 -24.64 -24.15 25.97
N ASP A 304 -23.96 -24.88 26.82
CA ASP A 304 -24.52 -26.05 27.53
C ASP A 304 -25.70 -25.63 28.42
N SER A 305 -26.86 -26.25 28.20
CA SER A 305 -28.08 -25.96 28.96
C SER A 305 -28.99 -27.19 29.10
N ALA A 306 -29.45 -27.43 30.33
CA ALA A 306 -30.42 -28.51 30.59
C ALA A 306 -31.83 -28.21 30.05
N PHE A 307 -32.13 -26.97 29.67
CA PHE A 307 -33.50 -26.50 29.39
C PHE A 307 -33.76 -26.17 27.91
N THR A 308 -32.73 -25.86 27.14
CA THR A 308 -32.84 -25.46 25.72
C THR A 308 -31.80 -26.20 24.87
N SER A 309 -31.87 -26.04 23.55
CA SER A 309 -30.86 -26.55 22.63
C SER A 309 -29.51 -25.88 22.90
N ASP A 310 -28.43 -26.65 22.97
CA ASP A 310 -27.10 -26.13 23.25
C ASP A 310 -26.57 -25.23 22.14
N ILE A 311 -27.00 -25.49 20.91
CA ILE A 311 -26.60 -24.74 19.71
C ILE A 311 -27.75 -23.84 19.27
N GLY A 312 -27.42 -22.57 19.02
CA GLY A 312 -28.25 -21.61 18.31
C GLY A 312 -27.59 -21.20 17.00
N THR A 313 -28.37 -20.94 15.95
CA THR A 313 -27.87 -20.38 14.68
C THR A 313 -28.67 -19.15 14.31
N GLY A 314 -28.00 -18.13 13.80
CA GLY A 314 -28.67 -16.95 13.30
C GLY A 314 -27.73 -15.94 12.67
N LEU A 315 -28.00 -14.66 12.93
CA LEU A 315 -27.31 -13.55 12.30
C LEU A 315 -26.64 -12.67 13.35
N MET A 316 -25.48 -12.14 13.00
CA MET A 316 -24.79 -11.09 13.73
C MET A 316 -24.60 -9.89 12.82
N VAL A 317 -24.83 -8.69 13.35
CA VAL A 317 -24.60 -7.42 12.67
C VAL A 317 -23.44 -6.68 13.31
N TYR A 318 -22.67 -5.98 12.48
CA TYR A 318 -21.53 -5.16 12.86
C TYR A 318 -21.89 -3.69 12.81
N VAL A 319 -21.47 -2.93 13.81
CA VAL A 319 -21.68 -1.48 13.94
C VAL A 319 -20.36 -0.84 14.38
N ASP A 320 -19.96 0.21 13.66
CA ASP A 320 -18.73 0.96 13.85
C ASP A 320 -17.46 0.09 13.83
N ASN A 321 -17.50 -1.05 13.14
CA ASN A 321 -16.47 -2.10 13.13
C ASN A 321 -16.19 -2.77 14.48
N THR A 322 -16.39 -2.09 15.61
CA THR A 322 -16.07 -2.59 16.95
C THR A 322 -17.20 -3.38 17.59
N TYR A 323 -18.45 -2.96 17.40
CA TYR A 323 -19.58 -3.56 18.11
C TYR A 323 -20.24 -4.62 17.25
N SER A 324 -20.55 -5.79 17.84
CA SER A 324 -21.40 -6.77 17.18
C SER A 324 -22.54 -7.25 18.07
N PHE A 325 -23.72 -7.32 17.48
CA PHE A 325 -24.94 -7.79 18.11
C PHE A 325 -25.53 -8.90 17.27
N GLY A 326 -26.13 -9.89 17.89
CA GLY A 326 -26.75 -10.94 17.13
C GLY A 326 -27.93 -11.59 17.78
N PHE A 327 -28.61 -12.35 16.94
CA PHE A 327 -29.80 -13.09 17.30
C PHE A 327 -29.63 -14.51 16.80
N THR A 328 -29.87 -15.50 17.67
CA THR A 328 -29.92 -16.90 17.24
C THR A 328 -31.24 -17.55 17.57
N HIS A 329 -31.63 -18.50 16.73
CA HIS A 329 -32.72 -19.41 17.01
C HIS A 329 -32.17 -20.71 17.58
N ARG A 330 -32.71 -21.11 18.73
CA ARG A 330 -32.45 -22.37 19.43
C ARG A 330 -33.78 -23.14 19.41
N GLY A 331 -33.80 -24.39 18.95
CA GLY A 331 -35.07 -25.09 18.64
C GLY A 331 -36.16 -25.02 19.74
N LYS A 332 -37.41 -25.32 19.40
CA LYS A 332 -38.60 -25.24 20.28
C LYS A 332 -39.05 -23.81 20.68
N ASN A 333 -38.84 -22.84 19.78
CA ASN A 333 -39.19 -21.42 19.95
C ASN A 333 -38.30 -20.66 20.95
N ASP A 334 -37.14 -21.20 21.30
CA ASP A 334 -36.15 -20.48 22.09
C ASP A 334 -35.36 -19.55 21.18
N ASN A 335 -35.11 -18.33 21.64
CA ASN A 335 -34.30 -17.37 20.92
C ASN A 335 -33.29 -16.77 21.87
N SER A 336 -32.16 -16.37 21.32
CA SER A 336 -31.15 -15.65 22.08
C SER A 336 -30.78 -14.34 21.41
N PHE A 337 -30.48 -13.36 22.24
CA PHE A 337 -29.78 -12.15 21.84
C PHE A 337 -28.39 -12.19 22.44
N PHE A 338 -27.38 -11.73 21.72
CA PHE A 338 -26.03 -11.68 22.25
C PHE A 338 -25.26 -10.45 21.80
N VAL A 339 -24.25 -10.11 22.60
CA VAL A 339 -23.22 -9.13 22.29
C VAL A 339 -21.91 -9.87 22.10
N ASN A 340 -21.22 -9.60 21.01
CA ASN A 340 -19.92 -10.19 20.72
C ASN A 340 -18.81 -9.45 21.47
N ILE A 341 -17.87 -10.20 22.03
CA ILE A 341 -16.63 -9.68 22.59
C ILE A 341 -15.53 -10.19 21.67
N ASP A 342 -15.16 -9.40 20.66
CA ASP A 342 -14.14 -9.80 19.68
C ASP A 342 -12.74 -9.73 20.30
N VAL A 343 -12.37 -10.79 21.02
CA VAL A 343 -11.06 -10.88 21.70
C VAL A 343 -9.91 -10.80 20.69
N LEU A 344 -10.13 -11.24 19.44
CA LEU A 344 -9.12 -11.16 18.38
C LEU A 344 -8.77 -9.70 18.04
N GLU A 345 -9.72 -8.78 18.21
CA GLU A 345 -9.50 -7.36 17.99
C GLU A 345 -8.57 -6.73 19.04
N TRP A 346 -8.49 -7.32 20.24
CA TRP A 346 -7.57 -6.88 21.30
C TRP A 346 -6.20 -7.53 21.25
N LEU A 347 -6.09 -8.71 20.61
CA LEU A 347 -4.86 -9.50 20.55
C LEU A 347 -4.14 -9.37 19.21
N GLY A 348 -4.86 -9.02 18.15
CA GLY A 348 -4.35 -8.96 16.80
C GLY A 348 -3.63 -7.65 16.49
N ASP A 349 -2.50 -7.76 15.79
CA ASP A 349 -1.84 -6.60 15.21
C ASP A 349 -2.43 -6.33 13.81
N LYS A 350 -3.10 -5.18 13.64
CA LYS A 350 -3.66 -4.79 12.35
C LYS A 350 -2.57 -4.43 11.33
N LEU A 351 -1.34 -4.16 11.78
CA LEU A 351 -0.19 -3.98 10.90
C LEU A 351 0.21 -5.30 10.22
N GLU A 352 0.12 -6.44 10.93
CA GLU A 352 0.36 -7.77 10.36
C GLU A 352 -0.67 -8.09 9.24
N VAL A 353 -1.91 -7.62 9.40
CA VAL A 353 -2.95 -7.77 8.37
C VAL A 353 -2.57 -7.01 7.10
N TYR A 354 -2.05 -5.79 7.24
CA TYR A 354 -1.54 -5.01 6.10
C TYR A 354 -0.41 -5.74 5.37
N GLU A 355 0.56 -6.29 6.11
CA GLU A 355 1.69 -7.03 5.52
C GLU A 355 1.21 -8.24 4.71
N GLN A 356 0.22 -8.98 5.21
CA GLN A 356 -0.38 -10.10 4.48
C GLN A 356 -1.05 -9.69 3.16
N TYR A 357 -1.67 -8.50 3.09
CA TYR A 357 -2.21 -7.97 1.84
C TYR A 357 -1.11 -7.50 0.88
N LYS A 358 -0.08 -6.83 1.41
CA LYS A 358 1.03 -6.33 0.60
C LYS A 358 1.75 -7.45 -0.14
N ASP A 359 1.97 -8.59 0.52
CA ASP A 359 2.54 -9.80 -0.09
C ASP A 359 1.70 -10.38 -1.24
N LYS A 360 0.47 -9.90 -1.43
CA LYS A 360 -0.40 -10.29 -2.55
C LYS A 360 -0.42 -9.26 -3.67
N MET A 361 0.12 -8.05 -3.45
CA MET A 361 0.19 -6.98 -4.46
C MET A 361 1.35 -7.15 -5.45
N PHE A 362 2.40 -7.87 -5.04
CA PHE A 362 3.66 -8.05 -5.76
C PHE A 362 4.07 -9.52 -5.73
#